data_AF-A0A5J5KYZ1-F1
#
_entry.id   AF-A0A5J5KYZ1-F1
#
_cell.length_a   1.000
_cell.length_b   1.000
_cell.length_c   1.000
_cell.angle_alpha   90.00
_cell.angle_beta   90.00
_cell.angle_gamma   90.00
#
_symmetry.space_group_name_H-M   'P 1'
#
loop_
_entity.id
_entity.type
_entity.pdbx_description
1 polymer ?
#
loop_
_entity_poly.entity_id
_entity_poly.type
_entity_poly.pdbx_seq_one_letter_code
_entity_poly.pdbx_strand_id
1 'polypeptide(L)' 'MDYDTYTTRGEAIERTIITPIEASEAVKDARAEYDIDAIADNIIGYDPDTQIYWQVCDEAEFWTIVEERAL' A
#
# COMPACT_ATOMS: atom_id res chain seq x y z
N MET A 1 13.31 6.13 10.22
CA MET A 1 12.53 5.68 9.05
C MET A 1 11.68 6.87 8.68
N ASP A 2 12.02 7.54 7.57
CA ASP A 2 11.18 8.59 7.00
C ASP A 2 10.02 7.84 6.36
N TYR A 3 8.86 7.84 7.00
CA TYR A 3 7.66 7.32 6.36
C TYR A 3 7.13 8.43 5.46
N ASP A 4 6.97 8.15 4.18
CA ASP A 4 6.26 9.06 3.29
C ASP A 4 4.85 9.30 3.83
N THR A 5 4.46 10.58 3.81
CA THR A 5 3.14 11.03 4.26
C THR A 5 2.37 11.57 3.08
N TYR A 6 1.07 11.29 3.05
CA TYR A 6 0.19 11.61 1.92
C TYR A 6 -1.05 12.35 2.40
N THR A 7 -1.61 13.18 1.52
CA THR A 7 -2.81 13.98 1.82
C THR A 7 -4.11 13.31 1.39
N THR A 8 -4.01 12.25 0.56
CA THR A 8 -5.17 11.48 0.10
C THR A 8 -4.89 9.98 0.19
N ARG A 9 -5.94 9.21 0.50
CA ARG A 9 -5.86 7.74 0.49
C ARG A 9 -5.47 7.20 -0.88
N GLY A 10 -5.97 7.81 -1.96
CA GLY A 10 -5.63 7.41 -3.33
C GLY A 10 -4.15 7.59 -3.65
N GLU A 11 -3.55 8.71 -3.25
CA GLU A 11 -2.11 8.93 -3.41
C GLU A 11 -1.29 7.92 -2.59
N ALA A 12 -1.71 7.67 -1.35
CA ALA A 12 -1.07 6.68 -0.49
C ALA A 12 -1.13 5.28 -1.15
N ILE A 13 -2.29 4.85 -1.64
CA ILE A 13 -2.45 3.56 -2.34
C ILE A 13 -1.54 3.47 -3.56
N GLU A 14 -1.54 4.49 -4.42
CA GLU A 14 -0.76 4.47 -5.65
C GLU A 14 0.74 4.36 -5.37
N ARG A 15 1.24 5.13 -4.39
CA ARG A 15 2.67 5.22 -4.11
C ARG A 15 3.23 4.13 -3.22
N THR A 16 2.43 3.66 -2.25
CA THR A 16 2.89 2.65 -1.27
C THR A 16 2.55 1.22 -1.66
N ILE A 17 1.55 1.03 -2.54
CA ILE A 17 1.04 -0.31 -2.85
C ILE A 17 1.22 -0.63 -4.32
N ILE A 18 0.56 0.14 -5.19
CA ILE A 18 0.50 -0.19 -6.62
C ILE A 18 1.87 -0.02 -7.27
N THR A 19 2.52 1.13 -7.08
CA THR A 19 3.83 1.40 -7.68
C THR A 19 4.88 0.35 -7.26
N PRO A 20 5.02 -0.03 -5.97
CA PRO A 20 5.94 -1.10 -5.57
C PRO A 20 5.60 -2.47 -6.15
N ILE A 21 4.31 -2.85 -6.19
CA ILE A 21 3.89 -4.14 -6.74
C ILE A 21 4.16 -4.19 -8.25
N GLU A 22 3.78 -3.18 -9.02
CA GLU A 22 3.98 -3.13 -10.47
C GLU A 22 5.43 -2.85 -10.88
N ALA A 23 6.24 -2.32 -9.96
CA ALA A 23 7.69 -2.25 -10.14
C ALA A 23 8.37 -3.62 -9.95
N SER A 24 7.69 -4.59 -9.34
CA SER A 24 8.15 -5.97 -9.34
C SER A 24 7.98 -6.57 -10.75
N GLU A 25 9.00 -7.26 -11.27
CA GLU A 25 8.96 -7.82 -12.63
C GLU A 25 7.83 -8.86 -12.86
N ALA A 26 7.17 -9.30 -11.78
CA ALA A 26 6.14 -10.32 -11.80
C ALA A 26 4.73 -9.81 -12.11
N VAL A 27 4.42 -8.53 -11.80
CA VAL A 27 3.04 -8.01 -11.79
C VAL A 27 2.91 -6.85 -12.76
N LYS A 28 1.99 -6.96 -13.73
CA LYS A 28 1.74 -5.89 -14.73
C LYS A 28 0.56 -4.99 -14.38
N ASP A 29 -0.40 -5.52 -13.63
CA ASP A 29 -1.58 -4.79 -13.20
C ASP A 29 -1.94 -5.26 -11.79
N ALA A 30 -1.50 -4.49 -10.79
CA ALA A 30 -1.66 -4.90 -9.40
C ALA A 30 -3.14 -5.02 -8.99
N ARG A 31 -4.02 -4.21 -9.60
CA ARG A 31 -5.47 -4.25 -9.34
C ARG A 31 -6.14 -5.49 -9.93
N ALA A 32 -5.57 -6.08 -10.97
CA ALA A 32 -6.07 -7.33 -11.56
C ALA A 32 -5.63 -8.57 -10.79
N GLU A 33 -4.52 -8.50 -10.06
CA GLU A 33 -3.89 -9.66 -9.40
C GLU A 33 -4.08 -9.66 -7.87
N TYR A 34 -4.38 -8.51 -7.26
CA TYR A 34 -4.48 -8.37 -5.79
C TYR A 34 -5.69 -7.55 -5.34
N ASP A 35 -6.18 -7.84 -4.13
CA ASP A 35 -7.17 -7.01 -3.44
C ASP A 35 -6.50 -5.78 -2.80
N ILE A 36 -6.30 -4.75 -3.61
CA ILE A 36 -5.61 -3.50 -3.22
C ILE A 36 -6.34 -2.77 -2.07
N ASP A 37 -7.67 -2.80 -2.04
CA ASP A 37 -8.43 -2.18 -0.96
C ASP A 37 -8.20 -2.92 0.37
N ALA A 38 -8.20 -4.26 0.34
CA ALA A 38 -7.87 -5.05 1.54
C ALA A 38 -6.41 -4.84 1.98
N ILE A 39 -5.46 -4.73 1.05
CA ILE A 39 -4.06 -4.42 1.39
C ILE A 39 -3.99 -3.02 2.04
N ALA A 40 -4.63 -2.02 1.44
CA ALA A 40 -4.65 -0.65 1.93
C ALA A 40 -5.22 -0.54 3.35
N ASP A 41 -6.27 -1.31 3.69
CA ASP A 41 -6.82 -1.36 5.04
C ASP A 41 -5.83 -1.93 6.09
N ASN A 42 -4.85 -2.73 5.67
CA ASN A 42 -3.83 -3.27 6.57
C ASN A 42 -2.59 -2.37 6.70
N ILE A 43 -2.19 -1.69 5.62
CA ILE A 43 -0.88 -1.00 5.57
C ILE A 43 -0.97 0.53 5.53
N ILE A 44 -2.14 1.13 5.32
CA ILE A 44 -2.31 2.59 5.31
C ILE A 44 -2.96 3.05 6.61
N GLY A 45 -2.18 3.76 7.44
CA GLY A 45 -2.68 4.52 8.57
C GLY A 45 -3.31 5.84 8.13
N TYR A 46 -4.22 6.37 8.95
CA TYR A 46 -4.84 7.68 8.78
C TYR A 46 -4.97 8.40 10.13
N ASP A 47 -4.58 9.67 10.17
CA ASP A 47 -4.63 10.53 11.34
C ASP A 47 -5.73 11.59 11.07
N PRO A 48 -6.84 11.56 11.82
CA PRO A 48 -7.97 12.45 11.57
C PRO A 48 -7.70 13.91 11.98
N ASP A 49 -6.78 14.15 12.90
CA ASP A 49 -6.44 15.48 13.41
C ASP A 49 -5.59 16.27 12.41
N THR A 50 -4.68 15.57 11.73
CA THR A 50 -3.75 16.12 10.73
C THR A 50 -4.19 15.86 9.29
N GLN A 51 -5.15 14.95 9.09
CA GLN A 51 -5.62 14.47 7.79
C GLN A 51 -4.52 13.84 6.92
N ILE A 52 -3.57 13.17 7.57
CA ILE A 52 -2.40 12.56 6.92
C ILE A 52 -2.58 11.05 6.83
N TYR A 53 -2.12 10.47 5.72
CA TYR A 53 -1.97 9.04 5.51
C TYR A 53 -0.49 8.64 5.53
N TRP A 54 -0.16 7.45 6.04
CA TRP A 54 1.21 6.92 6.05
C TRP A 54 1.20 5.39 6.02
N GLN A 55 2.34 4.80 5.63
CA GLN A 55 2.53 3.35 5.70
C GLN A 55 2.78 2.91 7.16
N VAL A 56 2.03 1.92 7.63
CA VAL A 56 2.11 1.39 9.01
C VAL A 56 2.84 0.05 9.14
N CYS A 57 3.53 -0.40 8.10
CA CYS A 57 4.27 -1.67 8.09
C CYS A 57 5.70 -1.47 7.56
N ASP A 58 6.59 -2.41 7.85
CA ASP A 58 7.89 -2.49 7.16
C ASP A 58 7.79 -3.24 5.81
N GLU A 59 8.90 -3.34 5.09
CA GLU A 59 8.97 -3.98 3.76
C GLU A 59 8.67 -5.48 3.81
N ALA A 60 9.13 -6.20 4.85
CA ALA A 60 8.87 -7.63 4.96
C ALA A 60 7.40 -7.92 5.29
N GLU A 61 6.82 -7.11 6.18
CA GLU A 61 5.39 -7.15 6.46
C GLU A 61 4.55 -6.80 5.22
N PHE A 62 4.98 -5.81 4.44
CA PHE A 62 4.32 -5.42 3.20
C PHE A 62 4.18 -6.61 2.24
N TRP A 63 5.29 -7.29 1.91
CA TRP A 63 5.25 -8.42 0.98
C TRP A 63 4.43 -9.60 1.52
N THR A 64 4.50 -9.85 2.83
CA THR A 64 3.66 -10.87 3.48
C THR A 64 2.17 -10.57 3.26
N ILE A 65 1.75 -9.33 3.50
CA ILE A 65 0.35 -8.90 3.32
C ILE A 65 -0.06 -8.98 1.85
N VAL A 66 0.81 -8.58 0.91
CA VAL A 66 0.52 -8.68 -0.53
C VAL A 66 0.31 -10.13 -0.96
N GLU A 67 1.18 -11.05 -0.54
CA GLU A 67 1.07 -12.47 -0.86
C GLU A 67 -0.21 -13.10 -0.32
N GLU A 68 -0.67 -12.70 0.86
CA GLU A 68 -1.92 -13.18 1.46
C GLU A 68 -3.19 -12.62 0.78
N ARG A 69 -3.06 -11.65 -0.13
CA ARG A 69 -4.19 -10.91 -0.75
C ARG A 69 -4.23 -11.04 -2.29
N ALA A 70 -3.57 -12.05 -2.84
CA ALA A 70 -3.73 -12.42 -4.26
C ALA A 70 -5.17 -12.89 -4.56
N LEU A 71 -5.68 -12.55 -5.75
CA LEU A 71 -7.04 -12.86 -6.23
C LEU A 71 -7.21 -14.30 -6.76
#